data_AF-A0A7S0P282-F1
#
_entry.id   AF-A0A7S0P282-F1
#
_cell.length_a   1.000
_cell.length_b   1.000
_cell.length_c   1.000
_cell.angle_alpha   90.00
_cell.angle_beta   90.00
_cell.angle_gamma   90.00
#
_symmetry.space_group_name_H-M   'P 1'
#
loop_
_entity.id
_entity.type
_entity.pdbx_description
1 polymer ?
#
loop_
_entity_poly.entity_id
_entity_poly.type
_entity_poly.pdbx_seq_one_letter_code
_entity_poly.pdbx_strand_id
1 'polypeptide(L)'
;GGSSSASSGLTVCGHVVTLSFALDKKKAAKASQERREQTKARDTSRRNLDLARLGLTLSGDPGSEKLSQLELQRREAAWKQKKDKLANPNFIVSNVRLSVRNLPTHINEAVLKAVAARAAPLAAGARSGAATAGV
;
A
#
# COMPACT_ATOMS: atom_id res chain seq x y z
N GLY A 1 42.70 -34.93 -12.88
CA GLY A 1 41.48 -34.17 -13.19
C GLY A 1 40.31 -35.14 -13.26
N GLY A 2 39.26 -34.89 -12.48
CA GLY A 2 38.05 -35.71 -12.44
C GLY A 2 36.88 -34.84 -11.97
N SER A 3 35.81 -34.86 -12.76
CA SER A 3 34.86 -33.77 -12.98
C SER A 3 33.85 -33.50 -11.85
N SER A 4 33.44 -32.24 -11.76
CA SER A 4 32.38 -31.67 -10.91
C SER A 4 31.01 -32.35 -11.09
N SER A 5 30.41 -32.78 -9.98
CA SER A 5 29.03 -33.28 -9.93
C SER A 5 28.05 -32.10 -10.07
N ALA A 6 27.40 -32.02 -11.23
CA ALA A 6 26.30 -31.09 -11.47
C ALA A 6 25.02 -31.67 -10.85
N SER A 7 24.43 -30.97 -9.88
CA SER A 7 23.13 -31.32 -9.31
C SER A 7 22.03 -31.12 -10.36
N SER A 8 21.68 -32.18 -11.08
CA SER A 8 20.64 -32.18 -12.10
C SER A 8 19.25 -32.16 -11.45
N GLY A 9 18.51 -31.06 -11.58
CA GLY A 9 17.09 -31.00 -11.21
C GLY A 9 16.25 -31.97 -12.05
N LEU A 10 15.16 -32.49 -11.47
CA LEU A 10 14.20 -33.36 -12.17
C LEU A 10 13.51 -32.56 -13.28
N THR A 11 13.59 -33.06 -14.52
CA THR A 11 12.95 -32.44 -15.69
C THR A 11 11.87 -33.37 -16.26
N VAL A 12 10.69 -32.82 -16.52
CA VAL A 12 9.57 -33.50 -17.20
C VAL A 12 9.26 -32.71 -18.46
N CYS A 13 9.33 -33.34 -19.63
CA CYS A 13 9.13 -32.70 -20.93
C CYS A 13 9.98 -31.42 -21.14
N GLY A 14 11.22 -31.42 -20.64
CA GLY A 14 12.13 -30.27 -20.73
C GLY A 14 11.89 -29.16 -19.71
N HIS A 15 10.91 -29.29 -18.81
CA HIS A 15 10.67 -28.35 -17.72
C HIS A 15 11.18 -28.90 -16.39
N VAL A 16 11.94 -28.09 -15.65
CA VAL A 16 12.38 -28.45 -14.29
C VAL A 16 11.17 -28.42 -13.35
N VAL A 17 10.95 -29.50 -12.61
CA VAL A 17 9.82 -29.65 -11.69
C VAL A 17 10.32 -29.59 -10.25
N THR A 18 9.65 -28.80 -9.42
CA THR A 18 9.90 -28.74 -7.98
C THR A 18 9.07 -29.80 -7.28
N LEU A 19 9.72 -30.74 -6.58
CA LEU A 19 9.04 -31.72 -5.74
C LEU A 19 8.74 -31.13 -4.35
N SER A 20 7.54 -31.38 -3.85
CA SER A 20 7.13 -31.04 -2.48
C SER A 20 6.32 -32.20 -1.88
N PHE A 21 6.52 -32.49 -0.59
CA PHE A 21 5.74 -33.51 0.10
C PHE A 21 4.25 -33.19 0.13
N ALA A 22 3.43 -34.25 0.08
CA ALA A 22 1.98 -34.12 0.19
C ALA A 22 1.59 -33.60 1.59
N LEU A 23 0.65 -32.65 1.63
CA LEU A 23 0.11 -32.09 2.86
C LEU A 23 -1.21 -32.77 3.24
N ASP A 24 -1.41 -33.02 4.54
CA ASP A 24 -2.72 -33.44 5.08
C ASP A 24 -3.80 -32.39 4.81
N LYS A 25 -5.07 -32.80 4.68
CA LYS A 25 -6.21 -31.89 4.39
C LYS A 25 -6.27 -30.65 5.30
N LYS A 26 -6.05 -30.82 6.60
CA LYS A 26 -6.03 -29.70 7.57
C LYS A 26 -4.86 -28.73 7.34
N LYS A 27 -3.68 -29.27 7.01
CA LYS A 27 -2.47 -28.47 6.71
C LYS A 27 -2.61 -27.77 5.35
N ALA A 28 -3.22 -28.42 4.36
CA ALA A 28 -3.49 -27.84 3.05
C ALA A 28 -4.45 -26.64 3.12
N ALA A 29 -5.50 -26.72 3.94
CA ALA A 29 -6.40 -25.60 4.18
C ALA A 29 -5.68 -24.41 4.83
N LYS A 30 -4.86 -24.66 5.87
CA LYS A 30 -4.04 -23.62 6.52
C LYS A 30 -3.05 -22.98 5.56
N ALA A 31 -2.30 -23.77 4.80
CA ALA A 31 -1.36 -23.27 3.81
C ALA A 31 -2.03 -22.43 2.71
N SER A 32 -3.25 -22.81 2.30
CA SER A 32 -4.04 -22.03 1.34
C SER A 32 -4.50 -20.69 1.92
N GLN A 33 -4.91 -20.68 3.18
CA GLN A 33 -5.32 -19.46 3.87
C GLN A 33 -4.14 -18.51 4.08
N GLU A 34 -3.01 -19.03 4.57
CA GLU A 34 -1.79 -18.26 4.76
C GLU A 34 -1.31 -17.66 3.44
N ARG A 35 -1.34 -18.44 2.35
CA ARG A 35 -1.00 -17.93 1.01
C ARG A 35 -1.92 -16.78 0.59
N ARG A 36 -3.23 -16.87 0.86
CA ARG A 36 -4.18 -15.79 0.57
C ARG A 36 -3.89 -14.53 1.40
N GLU A 37 -3.56 -14.69 2.68
CA GLU A 37 -3.21 -13.59 3.58
C GLU A 37 -1.91 -12.92 3.14
N GLN A 38 -0.88 -13.70 2.77
CA GLN A 38 0.37 -13.19 2.23
C GLN A 38 0.16 -12.42 0.93
N THR A 39 -0.66 -12.93 0.00
CA THR A 39 -0.99 -12.20 -1.24
C THR A 39 -1.70 -10.89 -0.93
N LYS A 40 -2.68 -10.89 -0.01
CA LYS A 40 -3.39 -9.66 0.40
C LYS A 40 -2.44 -8.64 1.04
N ALA A 41 -1.53 -9.08 1.91
CA ALA A 41 -0.55 -8.21 2.54
C ALA A 41 0.40 -7.60 1.49
N ARG A 42 0.89 -8.42 0.56
CA ARG A 42 1.72 -7.97 -0.58
C ARG A 42 0.98 -6.96 -1.46
N ASP A 43 -0.28 -7.21 -1.79
CA ASP A 43 -1.09 -6.30 -2.61
C ASP A 43 -1.41 -4.99 -1.89
N THR A 44 -1.61 -5.04 -0.57
CA THR A 44 -1.85 -3.85 0.27
C THR A 44 -0.61 -2.97 0.31
N SER A 45 0.56 -3.57 0.53
CA SER A 45 1.85 -2.91 0.55
C SER A 45 2.21 -2.33 -0.82
N ARG A 46 2.08 -3.12 -1.90
CA ARG A 46 2.40 -2.68 -3.28
C ARG A 46 1.54 -1.50 -3.73
N ARG A 47 0.30 -1.41 -3.26
CA ARG A 47 -0.65 -0.32 -3.61
C ARG A 47 -0.67 0.82 -2.59
N ASN A 48 0.15 0.77 -1.54
CA ASN A 48 0.22 1.73 -0.45
C ASN A 48 -1.16 2.05 0.19
N LEU A 49 -2.03 1.05 0.32
CA LEU A 49 -3.41 1.29 0.78
C LEU A 49 -3.48 1.83 2.22
N ASP A 50 -2.45 1.58 3.02
CA ASP A 50 -2.37 2.08 4.39
C ASP A 50 -2.29 3.61 4.42
N LEU A 51 -1.59 4.22 3.45
CA LEU A 51 -1.53 5.67 3.28
C LEU A 51 -2.90 6.27 2.95
N ALA A 52 -3.84 5.47 2.41
CA ALA A 52 -5.18 5.96 2.14
C ALA A 52 -5.91 6.39 3.42
N ARG A 53 -5.63 5.72 4.54
CA ARG A 53 -6.30 5.89 5.84
C ARG A 53 -5.68 7.00 6.69
N LEU A 54 -4.45 7.41 6.40
CA LEU A 54 -3.79 8.48 7.15
C LEU A 54 -4.53 9.81 6.99
N GLY A 55 -4.73 10.52 8.10
CA GLY A 55 -5.44 11.80 8.13
C GLY A 55 -6.96 11.70 7.94
N LEU A 56 -7.51 10.49 7.96
CA LEU A 56 -8.96 10.28 7.99
C LEU A 56 -9.50 10.70 9.38
N THR A 57 -10.61 11.43 9.39
CA THR A 57 -11.31 11.82 10.62
C THR A 57 -12.78 11.45 10.45
N LEU A 58 -13.24 10.45 11.19
CA LEU A 58 -14.63 9.99 11.22
C LEU A 58 -15.35 10.47 12.48
N SER A 59 -16.67 10.32 12.47
CA SER A 59 -17.52 10.45 13.65
C SER A 59 -16.97 9.57 14.80
N GLY A 60 -16.54 10.22 15.89
CA GLY A 60 -15.98 9.54 17.07
C GLY A 60 -14.46 9.61 17.21
N ASP A 61 -13.72 10.12 16.22
CA ASP A 61 -12.29 10.38 16.37
C ASP A 61 -12.05 11.64 17.23
N PRO A 62 -10.96 11.75 18.00
CA PRO A 62 -10.66 12.94 18.80
C PRO A 62 -10.50 14.21 17.94
N GLY A 63 -10.13 14.05 16.66
CA GLY A 63 -10.08 15.15 15.70
C GLY A 63 -11.45 15.65 15.23
N SER A 64 -12.54 14.93 15.53
CA SER A 64 -13.90 15.25 15.10
C SER A 64 -14.60 16.29 15.97
N GLU A 65 -14.17 16.45 17.23
CA GLU A 65 -14.82 17.34 18.21
C GLU A 65 -14.81 18.82 17.80
N LYS A 66 -13.82 19.23 17.00
CA LYS A 66 -13.67 20.62 16.53
C LYS A 66 -14.39 20.89 15.21
N LEU A 67 -15.05 19.89 14.63
CA LEU A 67 -15.65 19.97 13.30
C LEU A 67 -17.17 20.06 13.40
N SER A 68 -17.78 20.87 12.54
CA SER A 68 -19.23 20.87 12.36
C SER A 68 -19.70 19.56 11.72
N GLN A 69 -20.94 19.15 12.02
CA GLN A 69 -21.58 17.96 11.44
C GLN A 69 -21.55 17.98 9.90
N LEU A 70 -21.73 19.15 9.29
CA LEU A 70 -21.69 19.31 7.83
C LEU A 70 -20.29 19.04 7.26
N GLU A 71 -19.23 19.46 7.96
CA GLU A 71 -17.85 19.18 7.56
C GLU A 71 -17.50 17.70 7.72
N LEU A 72 -18.04 17.03 8.75
CA LEU A 72 -17.90 15.58 8.90
C LEU A 72 -18.53 14.81 7.74
N GLN A 73 -19.77 15.14 7.38
CA GLN A 73 -20.47 14.50 6.26
C GLN A 73 -19.69 14.66 4.95
N ARG A 74 -19.10 15.84 4.71
CA ARG A 74 -18.23 16.08 3.54
C ARG A 74 -16.99 15.18 3.54
N ARG A 75 -16.35 14.98 4.71
CA ARG A 75 -15.20 14.08 4.84
C ARG A 75 -15.57 12.62 4.62
N GLU A 76 -16.70 12.17 5.18
CA GLU A 76 -17.22 10.82 4.99
C GLU A 76 -17.55 10.54 3.51
N ALA A 77 -18.19 11.49 2.83
CA ALA A 77 -18.48 11.39 1.40
C ALA A 77 -17.19 11.30 0.56
N ALA A 78 -16.18 12.13 0.87
CA ALA A 78 -14.89 12.09 0.19
C ALA A 78 -14.16 10.75 0.42
N TRP A 79 -14.25 10.20 1.64
CA TRP A 79 -13.70 8.89 1.96
C TRP A 79 -14.40 7.78 1.18
N LYS A 80 -15.73 7.80 1.09
CA LYS A 80 -16.51 6.83 0.30
C LYS A 80 -16.07 6.84 -1.16
N GLN A 81 -15.98 8.01 -1.79
CA GLN A 81 -15.49 8.15 -3.17
C GLN A 81 -14.06 7.62 -3.34
N LYS A 82 -13.18 7.86 -2.38
CA LYS A 82 -11.79 7.35 -2.40
C LYS A 82 -11.77 5.82 -2.28
N LYS A 83 -12.58 5.25 -1.39
CA LYS A 83 -12.73 3.80 -1.20
C LYS A 83 -13.27 3.12 -2.46
N ASP A 84 -14.26 3.71 -3.10
CA ASP A 84 -14.86 3.19 -4.34
C ASP A 84 -13.82 3.17 -5.48
N LYS A 85 -12.97 4.20 -5.57
CA LYS A 85 -11.86 4.22 -6.54
C LYS A 85 -10.79 3.17 -6.25
N LEU A 86 -10.41 2.99 -4.98
CA LEU A 86 -9.39 2.01 -4.55
C LEU A 86 -9.87 0.56 -4.61
N ALA A 87 -11.18 0.33 -4.80
CA ALA A 87 -11.73 -1.00 -5.06
C ALA A 87 -11.18 -1.59 -6.37
N ASN A 88 -10.89 -0.74 -7.36
CA ASN A 88 -10.25 -1.17 -8.60
C ASN A 88 -8.73 -1.38 -8.37
N PRO A 89 -8.19 -2.57 -8.67
CA PRO A 89 -6.80 -2.93 -8.39
C PRO A 89 -5.77 -2.11 -9.19
N ASN A 90 -6.17 -1.43 -10.26
CA ASN A 90 -5.29 -0.58 -11.06
C ASN A 90 -4.95 0.76 -10.39
N PHE A 91 -5.69 1.16 -9.34
CA PHE A 91 -5.40 2.38 -8.59
C PHE A 91 -4.45 2.11 -7.42
N ILE A 92 -3.44 2.99 -7.30
CA ILE A 92 -2.39 2.96 -6.28
C ILE A 92 -2.37 4.31 -5.57
N VAL A 93 -2.04 4.32 -4.28
CA VAL A 93 -1.84 5.56 -3.53
C VAL A 93 -0.39 6.03 -3.69
N SER A 94 -0.22 7.29 -4.09
CA SER A 94 1.10 7.91 -4.21
C SER A 94 1.71 8.14 -2.82
N ASN A 95 3.00 7.83 -2.68
CA ASN A 95 3.78 8.05 -1.45
C ASN A 95 4.23 9.52 -1.27
N VAL A 96 4.46 10.25 -2.36
CA VAL A 96 5.02 11.62 -2.34
C VAL A 96 4.01 12.72 -2.70
N ARG A 97 2.74 12.38 -2.95
CA ARG A 97 1.72 13.34 -3.38
C ARG A 97 0.59 13.38 -2.37
N LEU A 98 0.28 14.57 -1.90
CA LEU A 98 -0.87 14.82 -1.01
C LEU A 98 -2.06 15.32 -1.85
N SER A 99 -3.26 14.84 -1.51
CA SER A 99 -4.51 15.33 -2.09
C SER A 99 -5.24 16.15 -1.04
N VAL A 100 -5.33 17.46 -1.27
CA VAL A 100 -6.03 18.41 -0.39
C VAL A 100 -7.38 18.75 -1.02
N ARG A 101 -8.43 18.83 -0.18
CA ARG A 101 -9.80 19.14 -0.60
C ARG A 101 -10.33 20.33 0.22
N ASN A 102 -11.42 20.93 -0.26
CA ASN A 102 -12.08 22.07 0.40
C ASN A 102 -11.18 23.31 0.52
N LEU A 103 -10.43 23.64 -0.54
CA LEU A 103 -9.66 24.89 -0.58
C LEU A 103 -10.58 26.06 -0.95
N PRO A 104 -10.55 27.17 -0.18
CA PRO A 104 -11.18 28.41 -0.56
C PRO A 104 -10.65 28.95 -1.89
N THR A 105 -11.49 29.66 -2.63
CA THR A 105 -11.18 30.20 -3.97
C THR A 105 -10.08 31.25 -3.98
N HIS A 106 -9.81 31.91 -2.85
CA HIS A 106 -8.75 32.91 -2.72
C HIS A 106 -7.37 32.31 -2.44
N ILE A 107 -7.27 30.99 -2.19
CA ILE A 107 -5.99 30.35 -1.92
C ILE A 107 -5.26 30.08 -3.23
N ASN A 108 -4.15 30.80 -3.43
CA ASN A 108 -3.26 30.64 -4.57
C ASN A 108 -2.12 29.67 -4.28
N GLU A 109 -1.44 29.21 -5.34
CA GLU A 109 -0.32 28.26 -5.26
C GLU A 109 0.80 28.73 -4.31
N ALA A 110 1.13 30.03 -4.32
CA ALA A 110 2.17 30.59 -3.45
C ALA A 110 1.85 30.41 -1.96
N VAL A 111 0.59 30.64 -1.57
CA VAL A 111 0.13 30.45 -0.19
C VAL A 111 0.17 28.98 0.18
N LEU A 112 -0.30 28.10 -0.72
CA LEU A 112 -0.30 26.66 -0.48
C LEU A 112 1.12 26.11 -0.28
N LYS A 113 2.09 26.57 -1.09
CA LYS A 113 3.51 26.22 -0.96
C LYS A 113 4.09 26.70 0.37
N ALA A 114 3.80 27.92 0.78
CA ALA A 114 4.28 28.46 2.05
C ALA A 114 3.73 27.67 3.25
N VAL A 115 2.43 27.35 3.25
CA VAL A 115 1.80 26.53 4.29
C VAL A 115 2.39 25.12 4.31
N ALA A 116 2.55 24.49 3.15
CA ALA A 116 3.13 23.16 3.04
C ALA A 116 4.59 23.12 3.52
N ALA A 117 5.40 24.12 3.15
CA ALA A 117 6.79 24.23 3.58
C ALA A 117 6.91 24.45 5.11
N ARG A 118 5.97 25.18 5.71
CA ARG A 118 5.92 25.39 7.16
C ARG A 118 5.44 24.15 7.92
N ALA A 119 4.47 23.42 7.37
CA ALA A 119 3.87 22.24 8.00
C ALA A 119 4.74 20.99 7.85
N ALA A 120 5.50 20.89 6.76
CA ALA A 120 6.50 19.86 6.62
C ALA A 120 7.63 20.14 7.63
N PRO A 121 7.96 19.19 8.53
CA PRO A 121 9.24 19.28 9.22
C PRO A 121 10.33 19.33 8.14
N LEU A 122 11.34 20.17 8.32
CA LEU A 122 12.50 20.28 7.45
C LEU A 122 13.27 18.94 7.44
N ALA A 123 12.73 17.94 6.75
CA ALA A 123 13.33 16.65 6.58
C ALA A 123 14.35 16.77 5.44
N ALA A 124 15.52 17.30 5.78
CA ALA A 124 16.74 17.00 5.06
C ALA A 124 16.96 15.48 5.11
N GLY A 125 16.65 14.78 4.02
CA GLY A 125 17.07 13.39 3.80
C GLY A 125 16.02 12.32 4.06
N ALA A 126 15.55 11.69 2.98
CA ALA A 126 15.25 10.25 2.90
C ALA A 126 14.87 9.89 1.45
N ARG A 127 15.82 10.07 0.52
CA ARG A 127 15.80 9.33 -0.75
C ARG A 127 16.40 7.95 -0.47
N SER A 128 15.69 7.05 0.22
CA SER A 128 16.05 5.63 0.20
C SER A 128 15.48 5.00 -1.06
N GLY A 129 16.17 5.26 -2.19
CA GLY A 129 16.10 4.39 -3.34
C GLY A 129 16.82 3.08 -3.00
N ALA A 130 16.15 2.19 -2.25
CA ALA A 130 16.62 0.82 -2.09
C ALA A 130 16.27 0.06 -3.38
N ALA A 131 17.16 0.19 -4.37
CA ALA A 131 17.27 -0.76 -5.45
C ALA A 131 17.76 -2.10 -4.86
N THR A 132 16.84 -3.01 -4.54
CA THR A 132 17.20 -4.42 -4.35
C THR A 132 17.34 -5.06 -5.73
N ALA A 133 18.56 -4.99 -6.25
CA ALA A 133 19.04 -5.81 -7.35
C ALA A 133 18.90 -7.30 -6.97
N GLY A 134 18.49 -8.10 -7.94
CA GLY A 134 18.35 -9.54 -7.79
C GLY A 134 19.68 -10.22 -7.50
N VAL A 135 19.56 -11.33 -6.78
CA VAL A 135 20.37 -12.54 -6.90
C VAL A 135 19.41 -13.70 -6.87
#